data_AF-A0AAN8F3U4-F1
#
_entry.id   AF-A0AAN8F3U4-F1
#
_cell.length_a   1.000
_cell.length_b   1.000
_cell.length_c   1.000
_cell.angle_alpha   90.00
_cell.angle_beta   90.00
_cell.angle_gamma   90.00
#
_symmetry.space_group_name_H-M   'P 1'
#
loop_
_entity.id
_entity.type
_entity.pdbx_description
1 polymer ?
#
loop_
_entity_poly.entity_id
_entity_poly.type
_entity_poly.pdbx_seq_one_letter_code
_entity_poly.pdbx_strand_id
1 'polypeptide(L)'
;MRSLTLILLSIVCVSYGTDLNESTKNSSGKFRSIITEAKNRIKTTFEKIKHAVNKKMVAFKKKLGTFKDKILKKLHLTKEERQKLFERLKLFKRKKVDKVEQSGDSIEEVNEQAHIAEEMFQGDMALSEEQQERVEADITGTEPRTKRQAYNDENYPGKKWFKGVKYFFDDSANEKVRIVFKKAAEQWMAETCINFKPISSKMLGFKMKLSSNTKTKDRLRVFKGEGCWSYVGRLGGIQNLSLGMGCESTGIAAHEIGHALGLFHTHSRYDRNQFITVNEENIQPDWLVDFAQQSPQSNNNYNITYDYGSLMHYGATTSSIGNNMLTMVPKDVQYTETLGSPFIGFYDLLMINTHYKCFENCKFTTTKCYNNGFVNPRDCSKCVCPSGYGGDYCEKRPPGCGAELDATGDWQPLVDELGIKTAGSIPREDFMKCNYWIKAPIGKAIEVKIVSFTEGVAVDGCIYAGVEIKTHSNQALSGHRFCSKDSSTVLKSNLNMVPVITYNRKPRREVPQKRAGVDLRPTNFFVDHNTIVVRSLILTIFEENLEHVTVHT
;
A
#
# COMPACT_ATOMS: atom_id res chain seq x y z
N MET A 1 16.51 -54.57 7.79
CA MET A 1 17.85 -53.93 7.63
C MET A 1 18.56 -54.28 6.32
N ARG A 2 18.38 -55.47 5.71
CA ARG A 2 18.98 -55.80 4.40
C ARG A 2 18.42 -55.03 3.18
N SER A 3 17.21 -54.46 3.28
CA SER A 3 16.57 -53.71 2.18
C SER A 3 16.98 -52.23 2.10
N LEU A 4 17.50 -51.63 3.18
CA LEU A 4 17.95 -50.22 3.17
C LEU A 4 19.37 -50.06 2.62
N THR A 5 20.23 -51.07 2.78
CA THR A 5 21.61 -51.06 2.25
C THR A 5 21.64 -51.14 0.72
N LEU A 6 20.69 -51.84 0.10
CA LEU A 6 20.51 -51.87 -1.37
C LEU A 6 19.97 -50.55 -1.95
N ILE A 7 19.23 -49.75 -1.17
CA ILE A 7 18.67 -48.45 -1.59
C ILE A 7 19.76 -47.36 -1.62
N LEU A 8 20.73 -47.42 -0.70
CA LEU A 8 21.89 -46.52 -0.73
C LEU A 8 22.89 -46.89 -1.84
N LEU A 9 23.09 -48.17 -2.12
CA LEU A 9 23.92 -48.64 -3.25
C LEU A 9 23.36 -48.26 -4.62
N SER A 10 22.03 -48.21 -4.78
CA SER A 10 21.40 -47.81 -6.04
C SER A 10 21.38 -46.29 -6.28
N ILE A 11 21.45 -45.47 -5.22
CA ILE A 11 21.63 -44.01 -5.35
C ILE A 11 23.06 -43.67 -5.79
N VAL A 12 24.06 -44.46 -5.39
CA VAL A 12 25.46 -44.28 -5.82
C VAL A 12 25.66 -44.71 -7.27
N CYS A 13 25.00 -45.78 -7.74
CA CYS A 13 25.10 -46.24 -9.13
C CYS A 13 24.40 -45.32 -10.17
N VAL A 14 23.37 -44.53 -9.79
CA VAL A 14 22.74 -43.58 -10.73
C VAL A 14 23.62 -42.34 -10.97
N SER A 15 24.60 -42.10 -10.10
CA SER A 15 25.56 -40.98 -10.23
C SER A 15 26.72 -41.30 -11.21
N TYR A 16 26.95 -42.59 -11.50
CA TYR A 16 27.97 -43.07 -12.43
C TYR A 16 27.28 -44.01 -13.42
N GLY A 17 26.90 -43.47 -14.59
CA GLY A 17 26.04 -44.14 -15.57
C GLY A 17 26.46 -45.58 -15.92
N THR A 18 25.78 -46.55 -15.30
CA THR A 18 25.72 -47.94 -15.77
C THR A 18 24.27 -48.37 -15.83
N ASP A 19 23.88 -48.93 -16.98
CA ASP A 19 22.53 -49.38 -17.30
C ASP A 19 21.97 -50.36 -16.26
N LEU A 20 20.74 -50.11 -15.80
CA LEU A 20 19.96 -51.03 -14.98
C LEU A 20 18.58 -51.33 -15.57
N ASN A 21 18.22 -52.59 -15.33
CA ASN A 21 17.25 -53.45 -15.99
C ASN A 21 15.78 -52.96 -15.99
N GLU A 22 15.01 -53.48 -16.96
CA GLU A 22 13.66 -53.09 -17.41
C GLU A 22 12.55 -53.12 -16.34
N SER A 23 12.81 -53.76 -15.19
CA SER A 23 11.86 -53.87 -14.06
C SER A 23 11.70 -52.58 -13.22
N THR A 24 12.68 -51.67 -13.23
CA THR A 24 12.64 -50.42 -12.43
C THR A 24 11.94 -49.25 -13.12
N LYS A 25 11.71 -49.33 -14.44
CA LYS A 25 10.96 -48.33 -15.20
C LYS A 25 9.48 -48.29 -14.80
N ASN A 26 8.86 -49.44 -14.52
CA ASN A 26 7.43 -49.53 -14.14
C ASN A 26 7.12 -48.93 -12.76
N SER A 27 8.04 -49.02 -11.82
CA SER A 27 7.89 -48.42 -10.48
C SER A 27 7.98 -46.89 -10.53
N SER A 28 8.83 -46.36 -11.41
CA SER A 28 9.00 -44.90 -11.62
C SER A 28 7.78 -44.26 -12.29
N GLY A 29 7.15 -44.96 -13.25
CA GLY A 29 5.93 -44.53 -13.92
C GLY A 29 4.72 -44.51 -12.97
N LYS A 30 4.56 -45.56 -12.15
CA LYS A 30 3.48 -45.65 -11.15
C LYS A 30 3.64 -44.57 -10.06
N PHE A 31 4.87 -44.29 -9.63
CA PHE A 31 5.15 -43.24 -8.66
C PHE A 31 4.89 -41.82 -9.23
N ARG A 32 5.30 -41.56 -10.48
CA ARG A 32 4.99 -40.31 -11.19
C ARG A 32 3.48 -40.12 -11.38
N SER A 33 2.76 -41.17 -11.78
CA SER A 33 1.31 -41.16 -11.93
C SER A 33 0.58 -40.81 -10.62
N ILE A 34 0.98 -41.44 -9.49
CA ILE A 34 0.42 -41.15 -8.17
C ILE A 34 0.68 -39.70 -7.74
N ILE A 35 1.87 -39.15 -8.03
CA ILE A 35 2.18 -37.74 -7.74
C ILE A 35 1.31 -36.80 -8.60
N THR A 36 1.16 -37.08 -9.89
CA THR A 36 0.33 -36.29 -10.80
C THR A 36 -1.14 -36.34 -10.39
N GLU A 37 -1.66 -37.51 -10.03
CA GLU A 37 -3.04 -37.66 -9.57
C GLU A 37 -3.27 -36.92 -8.23
N ALA A 38 -2.32 -36.99 -7.29
CA ALA A 38 -2.38 -36.24 -6.04
C ALA A 38 -2.36 -34.72 -6.30
N LYS A 39 -1.47 -34.23 -7.19
CA LYS A 39 -1.44 -32.82 -7.60
C LYS A 39 -2.75 -32.37 -8.23
N ASN A 40 -3.34 -33.18 -9.10
CA ASN A 40 -4.62 -32.88 -9.75
C ASN A 40 -5.80 -32.87 -8.76
N ARG A 41 -5.83 -33.79 -7.78
CA ARG A 41 -6.83 -33.79 -6.70
C ARG A 41 -6.70 -32.55 -5.81
N ILE A 42 -5.49 -32.16 -5.45
CA ILE A 42 -5.23 -30.93 -4.69
C ILE A 42 -5.71 -29.71 -5.47
N LYS A 43 -5.33 -29.60 -6.76
CA LYS A 43 -5.76 -28.51 -7.65
C LYS A 43 -7.29 -28.44 -7.74
N THR A 44 -7.98 -29.56 -7.98
CA THR A 44 -9.45 -29.59 -8.08
C THR A 44 -10.16 -29.27 -6.76
N THR A 45 -9.62 -29.69 -5.61
CA THR A 45 -10.15 -29.26 -4.30
C THR A 45 -9.97 -27.75 -4.09
N PHE A 46 -8.84 -27.19 -4.50
CA PHE A 46 -8.60 -25.74 -4.40
C PHE A 46 -9.48 -24.93 -5.35
N GLU A 47 -9.69 -25.35 -6.59
CA GLU A 47 -10.63 -24.69 -7.50
C GLU A 47 -12.06 -24.70 -6.95
N LYS A 48 -12.48 -25.79 -6.32
CA LYS A 48 -13.77 -25.85 -5.61
C LYS A 48 -13.84 -24.87 -4.44
N ILE A 49 -12.75 -24.68 -3.69
CA ILE A 49 -12.69 -23.70 -2.59
C ILE A 49 -12.69 -22.27 -3.14
N LYS A 50 -11.90 -21.96 -4.19
CA LYS A 50 -11.92 -20.66 -4.88
C LYS A 50 -13.33 -20.33 -5.37
N HIS A 51 -13.97 -21.29 -6.04
CA HIS A 51 -15.34 -21.14 -6.53
C HIS A 51 -16.37 -20.99 -5.39
N ALA A 52 -16.22 -21.70 -4.27
CA ALA A 52 -17.12 -21.58 -3.13
C ALA A 52 -16.97 -20.26 -2.36
N VAL A 53 -15.73 -19.77 -2.19
CA VAL A 53 -15.44 -18.45 -1.59
C VAL A 53 -16.01 -17.35 -2.48
N ASN A 54 -15.72 -17.43 -3.79
CA ASN A 54 -16.23 -16.51 -4.78
C ASN A 54 -17.77 -16.49 -4.77
N LYS A 55 -18.43 -17.65 -4.76
CA LYS A 55 -19.90 -17.74 -4.68
C LYS A 55 -20.49 -17.04 -3.45
N LYS A 56 -19.86 -17.15 -2.27
CA LYS A 56 -20.32 -16.48 -1.05
C LYS A 56 -20.13 -14.97 -1.14
N MET A 57 -18.99 -14.51 -1.62
CA MET A 57 -18.72 -13.08 -1.80
C MET A 57 -19.64 -12.44 -2.85
N VAL A 58 -19.89 -13.12 -3.98
CA VAL A 58 -20.87 -12.67 -4.98
C VAL A 58 -22.27 -12.58 -4.40
N ALA A 59 -22.70 -13.56 -3.59
CA ALA A 59 -23.98 -13.49 -2.90
C ALA A 59 -24.04 -12.30 -1.92
N PHE A 60 -22.95 -12.05 -1.20
CA PHE A 60 -22.83 -10.90 -0.31
C PHE A 60 -22.89 -9.56 -1.06
N LYS A 61 -22.15 -9.39 -2.15
CA LYS A 61 -22.20 -8.20 -3.02
C LYS A 61 -23.59 -7.96 -3.59
N LYS A 62 -24.24 -9.02 -4.09
CA LYS A 62 -25.64 -8.94 -4.54
C LYS A 62 -26.57 -8.48 -3.41
N LYS A 63 -26.34 -8.95 -2.19
CA LYS A 63 -27.08 -8.53 -1.00
C LYS A 63 -26.81 -7.07 -0.65
N LEU A 64 -25.56 -6.60 -0.73
CA LEU A 64 -25.22 -5.17 -0.55
C LEU A 64 -25.94 -4.29 -1.57
N GLY A 65 -26.11 -4.75 -2.81
CA GLY A 65 -26.92 -4.08 -3.82
C GLY A 65 -28.37 -3.83 -3.39
N THR A 66 -28.95 -4.66 -2.53
CA THR A 66 -30.30 -4.44 -1.99
C THR A 66 -30.36 -3.33 -0.94
N PHE A 67 -29.20 -2.88 -0.43
CA PHE A 67 -29.08 -1.75 0.50
C PHE A 67 -28.62 -0.46 -0.18
N LYS A 68 -28.60 -0.40 -1.52
CA LYS A 68 -28.12 0.77 -2.28
C LYS A 68 -28.74 2.08 -1.82
N ASP A 69 -30.05 2.13 -1.59
CA ASP A 69 -30.74 3.35 -1.14
C ASP A 69 -30.28 3.81 0.26
N LYS A 70 -29.98 2.87 1.16
CA LYS A 70 -29.45 3.19 2.50
C LYS A 70 -28.03 3.75 2.40
N ILE A 71 -27.21 3.18 1.53
CA ILE A 71 -25.83 3.62 1.29
C ILE A 71 -25.86 5.01 0.65
N LEU A 72 -26.66 5.21 -0.39
CA LEU A 72 -26.87 6.51 -1.03
C LEU A 72 -27.34 7.55 -0.02
N LYS A 73 -28.29 7.23 0.86
CA LYS A 73 -28.73 8.15 1.91
C LYS A 73 -27.60 8.58 2.85
N LYS A 74 -26.64 7.70 3.14
CA LYS A 74 -25.46 8.01 3.97
C LYS A 74 -24.36 8.78 3.22
N LEU A 75 -24.26 8.60 1.91
CA LEU A 75 -23.30 9.29 1.06
C LEU A 75 -23.81 10.66 0.60
N HIS A 76 -25.13 10.83 0.54
CA HIS A 76 -25.75 12.02 -0.04
C HIS A 76 -25.32 13.29 0.68
N LEU A 77 -24.77 14.22 -0.10
CA LEU A 77 -24.35 15.52 0.39
C LEU A 77 -25.53 16.49 0.48
N THR A 78 -25.63 17.19 1.61
CA THR A 78 -26.55 18.33 1.72
C THR A 78 -26.20 19.43 0.71
N LYS A 79 -27.14 20.33 0.43
CA LYS A 79 -26.90 21.48 -0.46
C LYS A 79 -25.68 22.32 -0.04
N GLU A 80 -25.51 22.51 1.27
CA GLU A 80 -24.37 23.25 1.81
C GLU A 80 -23.04 22.51 1.63
N GLU A 81 -23.01 21.21 1.92
CA GLU A 81 -21.82 20.38 1.71
C GLU A 81 -21.42 20.30 0.25
N ARG A 82 -22.40 20.24 -0.65
CA ARG A 82 -22.20 20.26 -2.10
C ARG A 82 -21.61 21.60 -2.56
N GLN A 83 -22.09 22.73 -2.02
CA GLN A 83 -21.48 24.03 -2.31
C GLN A 83 -20.03 24.09 -1.82
N LYS A 84 -19.75 23.63 -0.60
CA LYS A 84 -18.38 23.56 -0.06
C LYS A 84 -17.48 22.64 -0.89
N LEU A 85 -18.02 21.55 -1.42
CA LEU A 85 -17.30 20.67 -2.35
C LEU A 85 -16.98 21.40 -3.66
N PHE A 86 -17.96 22.10 -4.25
CA PHE A 86 -17.76 22.85 -5.49
C PHE A 86 -16.69 23.93 -5.35
N GLU A 87 -16.67 24.69 -4.25
CA GLU A 87 -15.62 25.69 -4.01
C GLU A 87 -14.24 25.06 -3.87
N ARG A 88 -14.11 23.91 -3.18
CA ARG A 88 -12.84 23.18 -3.10
C ARG A 88 -12.38 22.66 -4.46
N LEU A 89 -13.28 22.17 -5.30
CA LEU A 89 -12.93 21.67 -6.63
C LEU A 89 -12.33 22.75 -7.54
N LYS A 90 -12.66 24.04 -7.36
CA LYS A 90 -12.03 25.15 -8.09
C LYS A 90 -10.52 25.31 -7.79
N LEU A 91 -10.11 24.87 -6.60
CA LEU A 91 -8.72 24.92 -6.16
C LEU A 91 -7.89 23.77 -6.75
N PHE A 92 -8.51 22.67 -7.17
CA PHE A 92 -7.82 21.55 -7.77
C PHE A 92 -7.30 21.89 -9.17
N LYS A 93 -6.00 21.65 -9.42
CA LYS A 93 -5.32 22.08 -10.66
C LYS A 93 -4.75 20.95 -11.51
N ARG A 94 -4.83 19.68 -11.10
CA ARG A 94 -4.34 18.56 -11.92
C ARG A 94 -5.11 18.52 -13.23
N LYS A 95 -4.42 18.79 -14.33
CA LYS A 95 -5.03 18.89 -15.66
C LYS A 95 -5.32 17.54 -16.30
N LYS A 96 -4.57 16.50 -15.91
CA LYS A 96 -4.60 15.18 -16.54
C LYS A 96 -4.26 14.10 -15.53
N VAL A 97 -4.93 12.96 -15.68
CA VAL A 97 -4.52 11.69 -15.10
C VAL A 97 -3.97 10.83 -16.22
N ASP A 98 -2.74 10.39 -16.09
CA ASP A 98 -2.07 9.53 -17.06
C ASP A 98 -2.54 8.07 -16.92
N LYS A 99 -2.40 7.29 -17.99
CA LYS A 99 -2.49 5.82 -17.95
C LYS A 99 -1.12 5.28 -18.33
N VAL A 100 -0.45 4.61 -17.40
CA VAL A 100 0.97 4.29 -17.51
C VAL A 100 1.18 2.82 -17.81
N GLU A 101 0.48 1.93 -17.13
CA GLU A 101 0.52 0.48 -17.36
C GLU A 101 -0.79 -0.02 -17.97
N GLN A 102 -0.69 -0.93 -18.94
CA GLN A 102 -1.86 -1.49 -19.61
C GLN A 102 -2.73 -2.31 -18.65
N SER A 103 -2.10 -3.02 -17.70
CA SER A 103 -2.75 -3.86 -16.70
C SER A 103 -3.49 -3.09 -15.60
N GLY A 104 -3.36 -1.76 -15.54
CA GLY A 104 -3.85 -0.95 -14.43
C GLY A 104 -2.72 -0.27 -13.64
N ASP A 105 -3.00 0.94 -13.18
CA ASP A 105 -2.15 1.78 -12.34
C ASP A 105 -2.60 1.76 -10.86
N SER A 106 -3.71 1.10 -10.53
CA SER A 106 -4.15 0.85 -9.15
C SER A 106 -4.63 -0.60 -8.97
N ILE A 107 -4.77 -1.05 -7.72
CA ILE A 107 -5.31 -2.38 -7.40
C ILE A 107 -6.73 -2.52 -7.96
N GLU A 108 -7.55 -1.48 -7.84
CA GLU A 108 -8.94 -1.51 -8.29
C GLU A 108 -9.02 -1.64 -9.81
N GLU A 109 -8.18 -0.91 -10.56
CA GLU A 109 -8.12 -1.04 -12.01
C GLU A 109 -7.61 -2.44 -12.43
N VAL A 110 -6.60 -2.97 -11.76
CA VAL A 110 -6.08 -4.33 -12.02
C VAL A 110 -7.18 -5.37 -11.79
N ASN A 111 -7.95 -5.22 -10.71
CA ASN A 111 -9.00 -6.16 -10.34
C ASN A 111 -10.24 -6.04 -11.21
N GLU A 112 -10.57 -4.83 -11.66
CA GLU A 112 -11.65 -4.58 -12.63
C GLU A 112 -11.31 -5.23 -13.98
N GLN A 113 -10.08 -5.04 -14.48
CA GLN A 113 -9.61 -5.68 -15.71
C GLN A 113 -9.50 -7.20 -15.61
N ALA A 114 -9.20 -7.72 -14.40
CA ALA A 114 -9.20 -9.15 -14.12
C ALA A 114 -10.62 -9.72 -13.88
N HIS A 115 -11.66 -8.88 -13.93
CA HIS A 115 -13.07 -9.25 -13.67
C HIS A 115 -13.32 -9.87 -12.29
N ILE A 116 -12.53 -9.47 -11.28
CA ILE A 116 -12.71 -9.95 -9.90
C ILE A 116 -13.15 -8.86 -8.94
N ALA A 117 -13.13 -7.58 -9.35
CA ALA A 117 -13.51 -6.47 -8.47
C ALA A 117 -14.95 -6.58 -7.96
N GLU A 118 -15.87 -7.06 -8.79
CA GLU A 118 -17.28 -7.31 -8.40
C GLU A 118 -17.42 -8.51 -7.44
N GLU A 119 -16.41 -9.37 -7.37
CA GLU A 119 -16.39 -10.56 -6.51
C GLU A 119 -15.76 -10.29 -5.13
N MET A 120 -15.21 -9.09 -4.91
CA MET A 120 -14.46 -8.73 -3.70
C MET A 120 -15.06 -7.48 -3.04
N PHE A 121 -15.12 -7.46 -1.71
CA PHE A 121 -15.59 -6.26 -1.00
C PHE A 121 -14.54 -5.16 -1.12
N GLN A 122 -14.96 -3.94 -1.50
CA GLN A 122 -14.03 -2.85 -1.79
C GLN A 122 -12.90 -3.31 -2.73
N GLY A 123 -13.27 -3.97 -3.83
CA GLY A 123 -12.34 -4.30 -4.91
C GLY A 123 -11.33 -5.42 -4.64
N ASP A 124 -10.85 -5.63 -3.42
CA ASP A 124 -9.72 -6.54 -3.12
C ASP A 124 -9.78 -7.27 -1.76
N MET A 125 -10.85 -7.08 -0.97
CA MET A 125 -11.00 -7.81 0.29
C MET A 125 -11.94 -9.01 0.16
N ALA A 126 -11.38 -10.19 0.38
CA ALA A 126 -12.16 -11.40 0.61
C ALA A 126 -12.61 -11.44 2.08
N LEU A 127 -13.89 -11.14 2.36
CA LEU A 127 -14.42 -11.11 3.72
C LEU A 127 -14.90 -12.49 4.19
N SER A 128 -14.63 -12.81 5.46
CA SER A 128 -15.31 -13.91 6.16
C SER A 128 -16.79 -13.60 6.41
N GLU A 129 -17.62 -14.62 6.61
CA GLU A 129 -19.06 -14.45 6.88
C GLU A 129 -19.33 -13.50 8.06
N GLU A 130 -18.56 -13.65 9.13
CA GLU A 130 -18.63 -12.76 10.31
C GLU A 130 -18.33 -11.29 9.96
N GLN A 131 -17.41 -11.04 9.01
CA GLN A 131 -17.11 -9.68 8.54
C GLN A 131 -18.22 -9.16 7.62
N GLN A 132 -18.81 -10.01 6.78
CA GLN A 132 -19.94 -9.67 5.92
C GLN A 132 -21.14 -9.22 6.76
N GLU A 133 -21.51 -9.98 7.81
CA GLU A 133 -22.59 -9.64 8.73
C GLU A 133 -22.38 -8.28 9.41
N ARG A 134 -21.14 -7.93 9.75
CA ARG A 134 -20.80 -6.62 10.33
C ARG A 134 -20.98 -5.49 9.35
N VAL A 135 -20.52 -5.66 8.10
CA VAL A 135 -20.72 -4.65 7.05
C VAL A 135 -22.22 -4.42 6.81
N GLU A 136 -23.02 -5.48 6.81
CA GLU A 136 -24.48 -5.34 6.72
C GLU A 136 -25.07 -4.58 7.91
N ALA A 137 -24.66 -4.90 9.14
CA ALA A 137 -25.10 -4.20 10.34
C ALA A 137 -24.75 -2.71 10.28
N ASP A 138 -23.53 -2.37 9.86
CA ASP A 138 -23.07 -1.00 9.67
C ASP A 138 -23.94 -0.25 8.66
N ILE A 139 -24.25 -0.86 7.52
CA ILE A 139 -25.08 -0.24 6.47
C ILE A 139 -26.51 -0.06 6.93
N THR A 140 -27.10 -1.09 7.53
CA THR A 140 -28.51 -1.11 7.89
C THR A 140 -28.83 -0.33 9.17
N GLY A 141 -27.82 -0.02 9.98
CA GLY A 141 -27.99 0.62 11.29
C GLY A 141 -28.70 -0.28 12.30
N THR A 142 -28.76 -1.59 12.04
CA THR A 142 -29.33 -2.55 12.99
C THR A 142 -28.27 -2.93 14.00
N GLU A 143 -28.47 -2.55 15.26
CA GLU A 143 -27.74 -3.14 16.38
C GLU A 143 -28.00 -4.66 16.38
N PRO A 144 -26.95 -5.51 16.38
CA PRO A 144 -27.17 -6.95 16.39
C PRO A 144 -27.97 -7.36 17.63
N ARG A 145 -29.17 -7.92 17.43
CA ARG A 145 -29.93 -8.58 18.50
C ARG A 145 -29.09 -9.75 19.02
N THR A 146 -28.48 -9.56 20.19
CA THR A 146 -27.82 -10.58 21.04
C THR A 146 -26.91 -11.56 20.29
N LYS A 147 -25.68 -11.10 20.03
CA LYS A 147 -24.42 -11.80 20.34
C LYS A 147 -23.30 -10.77 20.23
N ARG A 148 -22.69 -10.42 21.37
CA ARG A 148 -21.50 -9.57 21.41
C ARG A 148 -20.43 -10.21 20.52
N GLN A 149 -19.94 -9.48 19.52
CA GLN A 149 -18.52 -9.29 19.21
C GLN A 149 -18.37 -8.54 17.89
N ALA A 150 -17.95 -7.28 17.98
CA ALA A 150 -17.40 -6.49 16.88
C ALA A 150 -15.87 -6.67 16.85
N TYR A 151 -15.20 -6.30 15.75
CA TYR A 151 -13.74 -6.42 15.59
C TYR A 151 -12.99 -5.34 16.40
N ASN A 152 -13.26 -5.30 17.70
CA ASN A 152 -12.49 -4.58 18.69
C ASN A 152 -12.76 -5.22 20.06
N ASP A 153 -12.44 -6.50 20.20
CA ASP A 153 -12.43 -7.08 21.54
C ASP A 153 -10.97 -6.99 22.02
N GLU A 154 -10.75 -6.17 23.05
CA GLU A 154 -9.58 -6.30 23.90
C GLU A 154 -9.43 -7.76 24.42
N ASN A 155 -10.51 -8.57 24.32
CA ASN A 155 -10.55 -10.03 24.52
C ASN A 155 -10.63 -10.90 23.23
N TYR A 156 -10.37 -10.41 21.99
CA TYR A 156 -10.23 -11.26 20.77
C TYR A 156 -8.77 -11.47 20.34
N PRO A 157 -8.10 -12.51 20.84
CA PRO A 157 -6.89 -13.07 20.25
C PRO A 157 -7.16 -14.00 19.04
N GLY A 158 -8.41 -14.06 18.54
CA GLY A 158 -8.82 -15.02 17.52
C GLY A 158 -8.39 -14.72 16.08
N LYS A 159 -8.08 -13.46 15.75
CA LYS A 159 -7.87 -13.01 14.36
C LYS A 159 -6.54 -12.31 14.11
N LYS A 160 -5.72 -12.11 15.14
CA LYS A 160 -4.34 -11.61 14.99
C LYS A 160 -3.35 -12.76 14.79
N TRP A 161 -2.24 -12.48 14.13
CA TRP A 161 -1.12 -13.40 13.95
C TRP A 161 -0.14 -13.43 15.14
N PHE A 162 -0.58 -13.88 16.31
CA PHE A 162 0.23 -13.86 17.56
C PHE A 162 1.59 -14.58 17.51
N LYS A 163 1.76 -15.56 16.62
CA LYS A 163 3.02 -16.32 16.49
C LYS A 163 3.84 -15.91 15.26
N GLY A 164 3.54 -14.73 14.72
CA GLY A 164 3.98 -14.29 13.40
C GLY A 164 3.19 -14.94 12.28
N VAL A 165 3.37 -14.39 11.09
CA VAL A 165 2.75 -14.83 9.85
C VAL A 165 3.63 -15.90 9.23
N LYS A 166 3.14 -17.15 9.16
CA LYS A 166 3.80 -18.19 8.37
C LYS A 166 3.31 -18.10 6.94
N TYR A 167 4.20 -18.30 5.96
CA TYR A 167 3.81 -18.27 4.55
C TYR A 167 4.54 -19.31 3.72
N PHE A 168 3.98 -19.65 2.57
CA PHE A 168 4.65 -20.40 1.51
C PHE A 168 4.22 -19.88 0.14
N PHE A 169 5.09 -20.09 -0.84
CA PHE A 169 4.79 -19.78 -2.24
C PHE A 169 4.19 -21.00 -2.91
N ASP A 170 3.04 -20.80 -3.55
CA ASP A 170 2.47 -21.79 -4.46
C ASP A 170 3.34 -21.96 -5.70
N ASP A 171 3.17 -23.09 -6.40
CA ASP A 171 3.88 -23.37 -7.65
C ASP A 171 3.62 -22.29 -8.73
N SER A 172 2.45 -21.62 -8.69
CA SER A 172 2.12 -20.50 -9.58
C SER A 172 2.88 -19.19 -9.29
N ALA A 173 3.41 -19.00 -8.08
CA ALA A 173 4.12 -17.78 -7.72
C ALA A 173 5.47 -17.72 -8.44
N ASN A 174 5.54 -16.90 -9.50
CA ASN A 174 6.76 -16.65 -10.26
C ASN A 174 7.79 -15.85 -9.44
N GLU A 175 8.99 -15.66 -9.99
CA GLU A 175 10.08 -14.98 -9.31
C GLU A 175 9.73 -13.55 -8.88
N LYS A 176 9.07 -12.77 -9.75
CA LYS A 176 8.64 -11.40 -9.44
C LYS A 176 7.71 -11.35 -8.23
N VAL A 177 6.67 -12.19 -8.20
CA VAL A 177 5.74 -12.30 -7.05
C VAL A 177 6.49 -12.65 -5.77
N ARG A 178 7.45 -13.58 -5.84
CA ARG A 178 8.26 -13.97 -4.68
C ARG A 178 9.13 -12.82 -4.17
N ILE A 179 9.71 -12.02 -5.07
CA ILE A 179 10.54 -10.87 -4.73
C ILE A 179 9.71 -9.79 -4.05
N VAL A 180 8.61 -9.35 -4.67
CA VAL A 180 7.82 -8.24 -4.13
C VAL A 180 7.14 -8.58 -2.81
N PHE A 181 6.67 -9.82 -2.64
CA PHE A 181 6.12 -10.28 -1.36
C PHE A 181 7.17 -10.26 -0.25
N LYS A 182 8.39 -10.73 -0.52
CA LYS A 182 9.48 -10.72 0.47
C LYS A 182 9.86 -9.30 0.86
N LYS A 183 10.06 -8.42 -0.11
CA LYS A 183 10.38 -6.99 0.14
C LYS A 183 9.29 -6.30 0.96
N ALA A 184 8.03 -6.55 0.63
CA ALA A 184 6.89 -6.01 1.37
C ALA A 184 6.83 -6.55 2.81
N ALA A 185 7.02 -7.87 2.99
CA ALA A 185 7.10 -8.48 4.31
C ALA A 185 8.27 -7.93 5.14
N GLU A 186 9.42 -7.68 4.51
CA GLU A 186 10.60 -7.07 5.14
C GLU A 186 10.32 -5.64 5.61
N GLN A 187 9.59 -4.83 4.82
CA GLN A 187 9.17 -3.48 5.24
C GLN A 187 8.27 -3.50 6.48
N TRP A 188 7.26 -4.38 6.52
CA TRP A 188 6.43 -4.57 7.71
C TRP A 188 7.24 -5.10 8.89
N MET A 189 8.19 -6.02 8.66
CA MET A 189 9.05 -6.54 9.70
C MET A 189 9.96 -5.46 10.29
N ALA A 190 10.58 -4.59 9.48
CA ALA A 190 11.59 -3.64 9.94
C ALA A 190 11.08 -2.72 11.08
N GLU A 191 9.83 -2.26 10.97
CA GLU A 191 9.28 -1.22 11.83
C GLU A 191 8.12 -1.71 12.71
N THR A 192 7.86 -3.03 12.75
CA THR A 192 6.85 -3.64 13.63
C THR A 192 7.36 -4.90 14.32
N CYS A 193 6.70 -5.36 15.38
CA CYS A 193 7.04 -6.63 16.01
C CYS A 193 6.59 -7.88 15.22
N ILE A 194 5.89 -7.71 14.09
CA ILE A 194 5.35 -8.81 13.29
C ILE A 194 6.46 -9.55 12.57
N ASN A 195 6.50 -10.87 12.68
CA ASN A 195 7.48 -11.71 11.98
C ASN A 195 6.82 -12.48 10.83
N PHE A 196 7.41 -12.41 9.63
CA PHE A 196 7.07 -13.31 8.52
C PHE A 196 8.07 -14.46 8.45
N LYS A 197 7.57 -15.70 8.39
CA LYS A 197 8.41 -16.91 8.42
C LYS A 197 8.06 -17.83 7.24
N PRO A 198 8.99 -18.09 6.30
CA PRO A 198 8.74 -19.02 5.21
C PRO A 198 8.65 -20.46 5.73
N ILE A 199 7.75 -21.25 5.15
CA ILE A 199 7.67 -22.70 5.36
C ILE A 199 8.31 -23.39 4.15
N SER A 200 9.32 -24.23 4.39
CA SER A 200 9.99 -25.01 3.34
C SER A 200 9.02 -25.97 2.64
N SER A 201 9.02 -25.97 1.30
CA SER A 201 8.23 -26.90 0.47
C SER A 201 8.57 -28.37 0.71
N LYS A 202 9.81 -28.70 1.13
CA LYS A 202 10.19 -30.07 1.56
C LYS A 202 9.40 -30.53 2.80
N MET A 203 9.06 -29.61 3.71
CA MET A 203 8.22 -29.90 4.87
C MET A 203 6.75 -30.02 4.50
N LEU A 204 6.28 -29.27 3.49
CA LEU A 204 4.89 -29.36 2.98
C LEU A 204 4.59 -30.72 2.35
N GLY A 205 5.47 -31.22 1.46
CA GLY A 205 5.25 -32.49 0.74
C GLY A 205 5.11 -33.71 1.65
N PHE A 206 5.81 -33.73 2.79
CA PHE A 206 5.73 -34.83 3.76
C PHE A 206 4.56 -34.68 4.75
N LYS A 207 4.22 -33.45 5.17
CA LYS A 207 3.13 -33.20 6.14
C LYS A 207 1.73 -33.11 5.53
N MET A 208 1.59 -32.73 4.26
CA MET A 208 0.27 -32.66 3.61
C MET A 208 -0.34 -34.06 3.38
N LYS A 209 0.51 -35.10 3.35
CA LYS A 209 0.11 -36.50 3.21
C LYS A 209 -0.32 -37.16 4.53
N LEU A 210 -0.06 -36.53 5.68
CA LEU A 210 -0.08 -37.21 6.99
C LEU A 210 -0.87 -36.50 8.09
N SER A 211 -1.47 -35.32 7.86
CA SER A 211 -2.32 -34.76 8.92
C SER A 211 -3.34 -33.73 8.47
N SER A 212 -4.60 -34.13 8.46
CA SER A 212 -5.75 -33.22 8.64
C SER A 212 -5.84 -32.66 10.07
N ASN A 213 -4.93 -33.03 10.99
CA ASN A 213 -5.15 -32.85 12.42
C ASN A 213 -3.95 -32.40 13.29
N THR A 214 -2.90 -31.77 12.75
CA THR A 214 -1.81 -31.23 13.59
C THR A 214 -1.81 -29.71 13.70
N LYS A 215 -1.64 -29.23 14.93
CA LYS A 215 -1.71 -27.86 15.47
C LYS A 215 -0.68 -26.84 14.91
N THR A 216 -0.35 -26.88 13.61
CA THR A 216 0.46 -25.86 12.91
C THR A 216 -0.31 -25.26 11.72
N LYS A 217 -1.59 -24.92 11.95
CA LYS A 217 -2.61 -24.76 10.89
C LYS A 217 -2.51 -23.47 10.08
N ASP A 218 -2.15 -22.35 10.70
CA ASP A 218 -2.39 -21.03 10.11
C ASP A 218 -1.21 -20.53 9.28
N ARG A 219 -1.47 -20.18 8.01
CA ARG A 219 -0.45 -19.72 7.07
C ARG A 219 -1.04 -19.06 5.83
N LEU A 220 -0.29 -18.13 5.26
CA LEU A 220 -0.55 -17.54 3.95
C LEU A 220 -0.03 -18.45 2.83
N ARG A 221 -0.89 -18.71 1.84
CA ARG A 221 -0.49 -19.22 0.52
C ARG A 221 -0.41 -18.03 -0.43
N VAL A 222 0.81 -17.65 -0.79
CA VAL A 222 1.06 -16.58 -1.75
C VAL A 222 1.12 -17.21 -3.14
N PHE A 223 0.27 -16.75 -4.05
CA PHE A 223 0.12 -17.36 -5.37
C PHE A 223 -0.15 -16.29 -6.44
N LYS A 224 0.14 -16.63 -7.70
CA LYS A 224 -0.19 -15.76 -8.83
C LYS A 224 -1.58 -16.11 -9.35
N GLY A 225 -2.60 -15.46 -8.78
CA GLY A 225 -4.00 -15.59 -9.17
C GLY A 225 -4.45 -14.54 -10.17
N GLU A 226 -5.77 -14.37 -10.27
CA GLU A 226 -6.38 -13.21 -10.91
C GLU A 226 -6.40 -12.06 -9.89
N GLY A 227 -6.03 -10.87 -10.36
CA GLY A 227 -5.95 -9.64 -9.57
C GLY A 227 -5.09 -9.71 -8.29
N CYS A 228 -5.19 -8.64 -7.50
CA CYS A 228 -4.53 -8.43 -6.21
C CYS A 228 -5.62 -8.48 -5.13
N TRP A 229 -5.52 -9.40 -4.18
CA TRP A 229 -6.49 -9.46 -3.09
C TRP A 229 -6.00 -10.32 -1.93
N SER A 230 -6.61 -10.10 -0.77
CA SER A 230 -6.27 -10.77 0.47
C SER A 230 -7.49 -10.89 1.39
N TYR A 231 -7.37 -11.75 2.39
CA TYR A 231 -8.35 -11.80 3.48
C TYR A 231 -7.95 -10.80 4.56
N VAL A 232 -8.94 -10.25 5.27
CA VAL A 232 -8.67 -9.31 6.36
C VAL A 232 -8.42 -10.05 7.68
N GLY A 233 -7.17 -10.04 8.15
CA GLY A 233 -6.72 -10.71 9.37
C GLY A 233 -6.48 -12.23 9.22
N ARG A 234 -6.23 -12.90 10.35
CA ARG A 234 -6.03 -14.35 10.43
C ARG A 234 -7.38 -15.08 10.49
N LEU A 235 -7.69 -15.85 9.46
CA LEU A 235 -8.90 -16.70 9.43
C LEU A 235 -8.67 -18.08 10.05
N GLY A 236 -7.42 -18.54 10.04
CA GLY A 236 -7.04 -19.90 10.43
C GLY A 236 -6.88 -20.82 9.22
N GLY A 237 -6.06 -21.87 9.35
CA GLY A 237 -5.76 -22.76 8.23
C GLY A 237 -4.91 -22.11 7.12
N ILE A 238 -5.02 -22.64 5.90
CA ILE A 238 -4.39 -22.01 4.72
C ILE A 238 -5.35 -20.92 4.22
N GLN A 239 -4.90 -19.67 4.21
CA GLN A 239 -5.61 -18.56 3.55
C GLN A 239 -4.78 -18.02 2.39
N ASN A 240 -5.45 -17.63 1.32
CA ASN A 240 -4.82 -17.19 0.08
C ASN A 240 -4.51 -15.69 0.11
N LEU A 241 -3.44 -15.30 -0.57
CA LEU A 241 -3.13 -13.93 -0.94
C LEU A 241 -2.70 -13.94 -2.41
N SER A 242 -3.46 -13.26 -3.26
CA SER A 242 -3.23 -13.21 -4.70
C SER A 242 -2.36 -12.02 -5.07
N LEU A 243 -1.30 -12.29 -5.83
CA LEU A 243 -0.54 -11.26 -6.53
C LEU A 243 -0.50 -11.65 -8.01
N GLY A 244 -1.56 -11.27 -8.72
CA GLY A 244 -1.76 -11.53 -10.14
C GLY A 244 -0.90 -10.68 -11.06
N MET A 245 -1.26 -10.66 -12.35
CA MET A 245 -0.68 -9.73 -13.33
C MET A 245 -1.05 -8.29 -12.98
N GLY A 246 -0.08 -7.39 -12.92
CA GLY A 246 -0.26 -5.99 -12.50
C GLY A 246 0.02 -5.75 -11.02
N CYS A 247 0.07 -6.81 -10.21
CA CYS A 247 0.30 -6.73 -8.77
C CYS A 247 1.79 -6.79 -8.38
N GLU A 248 2.70 -6.92 -9.36
CA GLU A 248 4.13 -7.17 -9.13
C GLU A 248 4.91 -5.90 -8.70
N SER A 249 4.40 -5.17 -7.70
CA SER A 249 5.12 -4.09 -7.02
C SER A 249 5.19 -4.30 -5.51
N THR A 250 6.25 -3.77 -4.87
CA THR A 250 6.41 -3.88 -3.42
C THR A 250 5.26 -3.18 -2.67
N GLY A 251 4.78 -2.04 -3.17
CA GLY A 251 3.65 -1.31 -2.58
C GLY A 251 2.35 -2.12 -2.58
N ILE A 252 1.97 -2.69 -3.73
CA ILE A 252 0.76 -3.55 -3.82
C ILE A 252 0.90 -4.78 -2.92
N ALA A 253 2.07 -5.46 -2.95
CA ALA A 253 2.28 -6.59 -2.05
C ALA A 253 2.21 -6.19 -0.57
N ALA A 254 2.67 -4.99 -0.20
CA ALA A 254 2.57 -4.47 1.16
C ALA A 254 1.13 -4.16 1.55
N HIS A 255 0.30 -3.68 0.62
CA HIS A 255 -1.12 -3.43 0.81
C HIS A 255 -1.87 -4.73 1.13
N GLU A 256 -1.67 -5.77 0.30
CA GLU A 256 -2.29 -7.08 0.51
C GLU A 256 -1.84 -7.77 1.81
N ILE A 257 -0.59 -7.51 2.21
CA ILE A 257 -0.09 -7.91 3.53
C ILE A 257 -0.79 -7.11 4.63
N GLY A 258 -1.01 -5.80 4.44
CA GLY A 258 -1.77 -4.95 5.35
C GLY A 258 -3.17 -5.52 5.66
N HIS A 259 -3.90 -5.94 4.63
CA HIS A 259 -5.14 -6.70 4.79
C HIS A 259 -4.93 -7.99 5.59
N ALA A 260 -3.96 -8.82 5.23
CA ALA A 260 -3.67 -10.05 5.95
C ALA A 260 -3.33 -9.82 7.44
N LEU A 261 -2.75 -8.66 7.78
CA LEU A 261 -2.48 -8.24 9.15
C LEU A 261 -3.70 -7.69 9.89
N GLY A 262 -4.77 -7.34 9.18
CA GLY A 262 -6.06 -6.95 9.73
C GLY A 262 -6.49 -5.52 9.41
N LEU A 263 -5.82 -4.83 8.48
CA LEU A 263 -6.21 -3.48 8.07
C LEU A 263 -7.37 -3.53 7.06
N PHE A 264 -8.36 -2.68 7.27
CA PHE A 264 -9.34 -2.29 6.26
C PHE A 264 -8.85 -1.03 5.55
N HIS A 265 -9.53 -0.63 4.48
CA HIS A 265 -9.21 0.63 3.80
C HIS A 265 -9.47 1.85 4.68
N THR A 266 -8.58 2.84 4.53
CA THR A 266 -8.60 4.09 5.30
C THR A 266 -9.81 4.96 4.95
N HIS A 267 -10.27 4.97 3.69
CA HIS A 267 -11.47 5.72 3.29
C HIS A 267 -12.76 5.14 3.87
N SER A 268 -12.72 3.95 4.46
CA SER A 268 -13.87 3.28 5.08
C SER A 268 -14.08 3.69 6.54
N ARG A 269 -13.11 4.37 7.17
CA ARG A 269 -13.16 4.70 8.60
C ARG A 269 -14.43 5.44 9.01
N TYR A 270 -14.89 5.23 10.24
CA TYR A 270 -16.09 5.90 10.78
C TYR A 270 -15.96 7.44 10.87
N ASP A 271 -14.74 7.98 10.82
CA ASP A 271 -14.44 9.42 10.88
C ASP A 271 -14.05 10.01 9.52
N ARG A 272 -14.01 9.22 8.44
CA ARG A 272 -13.51 9.65 7.12
C ARG A 272 -14.15 10.93 6.57
N ASN A 273 -15.43 11.20 6.86
CA ASN A 273 -16.12 12.40 6.39
C ASN A 273 -15.56 13.72 6.99
N GLN A 274 -14.77 13.65 8.06
CA GLN A 274 -14.02 14.79 8.60
C GLN A 274 -12.80 15.16 7.75
N PHE A 275 -12.31 14.23 6.91
CA PHE A 275 -11.06 14.37 6.15
C PHE A 275 -11.28 14.33 4.63
N ILE A 276 -12.27 13.59 4.15
CA ILE A 276 -12.63 13.55 2.73
C ILE A 276 -14.12 13.84 2.54
N THR A 277 -14.47 14.23 1.33
CA THR A 277 -15.84 14.20 0.83
C THR A 277 -15.92 13.19 -0.29
N VAL A 278 -16.76 12.19 -0.13
CA VAL A 278 -17.13 11.26 -1.20
C VAL A 278 -18.14 11.98 -2.09
N ASN A 279 -17.88 12.08 -3.38
CA ASN A 279 -18.80 12.64 -4.36
C ASN A 279 -19.52 11.49 -5.08
N GLU A 280 -20.68 11.11 -4.59
CA GLU A 280 -21.45 9.96 -5.07
C GLU A 280 -21.85 10.08 -6.54
N GLU A 281 -21.98 11.31 -7.06
CA GLU A 281 -22.36 11.58 -8.46
C GLU A 281 -21.27 11.21 -9.45
N ASN A 282 -20.02 11.14 -8.99
CA ASN A 282 -18.87 10.77 -9.82
C ASN A 282 -18.55 9.27 -9.75
N ILE A 283 -19.25 8.49 -8.90
CA ILE A 283 -18.95 7.08 -8.65
C ILE A 283 -19.79 6.18 -9.54
N GLN A 284 -19.17 5.16 -10.13
CA GLN A 284 -19.87 4.14 -10.89
C GLN A 284 -20.97 3.50 -10.05
N PRO A 285 -22.22 3.38 -10.56
CA PRO A 285 -23.35 2.94 -9.76
C PRO A 285 -23.19 1.57 -9.06
N ASP A 286 -22.39 0.67 -9.64
CA ASP A 286 -22.12 -0.67 -9.10
C ASP A 286 -21.03 -0.66 -8.01
N TRP A 287 -20.23 0.40 -7.96
CA TRP A 287 -19.16 0.60 -6.99
C TRP A 287 -19.57 1.42 -5.77
N LEU A 288 -20.75 2.04 -5.77
CA LEU A 288 -21.26 2.83 -4.64
C LEU A 288 -21.19 2.09 -3.29
N VAL A 289 -21.42 0.76 -3.32
CA VAL A 289 -21.38 -0.09 -2.12
C VAL A 289 -19.99 -0.15 -1.48
N ASP A 290 -18.93 0.06 -2.26
CA ASP A 290 -17.55 0.03 -1.80
C ASP A 290 -17.11 1.33 -1.11
N PHE A 291 -17.96 2.34 -1.11
CA PHE A 291 -17.78 3.58 -0.34
C PHE A 291 -18.58 3.56 0.96
N ALA A 292 -19.22 2.45 1.32
CA ALA A 292 -19.89 2.30 2.61
C ALA A 292 -18.92 2.59 3.77
N GLN A 293 -19.38 3.40 4.71
CA GLN A 293 -18.60 3.76 5.90
C GLN A 293 -18.77 2.69 6.99
N GLN A 294 -17.68 2.33 7.66
CA GLN A 294 -17.70 1.50 8.86
C GLN A 294 -18.25 2.30 10.05
N SER A 295 -18.76 1.59 11.06
CA SER A 295 -19.22 2.19 12.31
C SER A 295 -18.09 2.25 13.36
N PRO A 296 -18.21 3.11 14.39
CA PRO A 296 -17.27 3.07 15.52
C PRO A 296 -17.20 1.71 16.24
N GLN A 297 -18.23 0.88 16.10
CA GLN A 297 -18.28 -0.46 16.66
C GLN A 297 -17.41 -1.44 15.85
N SER A 298 -17.43 -1.35 14.52
CA SER A 298 -16.70 -2.26 13.63
C SER A 298 -15.29 -1.78 13.27
N ASN A 299 -15.00 -0.50 13.46
CA ASN A 299 -13.73 0.14 13.13
C ASN A 299 -13.14 0.85 14.36
N ASN A 300 -12.01 0.35 14.88
CA ASN A 300 -11.23 1.01 15.92
C ASN A 300 -9.95 1.60 15.33
N ASN A 301 -9.85 2.92 15.33
CA ASN A 301 -8.69 3.65 14.82
C ASN A 301 -7.61 3.89 15.88
N TYR A 302 -7.79 3.41 17.12
CA TYR A 302 -6.84 3.57 18.24
C TYR A 302 -6.51 5.03 18.58
N ASN A 303 -7.45 5.96 18.37
CA ASN A 303 -7.21 7.41 18.41
C ASN A 303 -6.11 7.91 17.47
N ILE A 304 -5.75 7.11 16.46
CA ILE A 304 -4.80 7.52 15.42
C ILE A 304 -5.55 8.37 14.40
N THR A 305 -5.01 9.55 14.09
CA THR A 305 -5.57 10.47 13.10
C THR A 305 -5.66 9.83 11.71
N TYR A 306 -6.45 10.43 10.83
CA TYR A 306 -6.53 10.04 9.42
C TYR A 306 -5.27 10.46 8.67
N ASP A 307 -4.67 9.53 7.93
CA ASP A 307 -3.52 9.80 7.05
C ASP A 307 -3.95 9.66 5.58
N TYR A 308 -3.94 10.77 4.85
CA TYR A 308 -4.26 10.78 3.42
C TYR A 308 -3.28 9.92 2.59
N GLY A 309 -2.04 9.79 3.06
CA GLY A 309 -1.00 8.98 2.41
C GLY A 309 -0.86 7.57 2.97
N SER A 310 -1.88 7.06 3.68
CA SER A 310 -1.94 5.66 4.10
C SER A 310 -1.89 4.73 2.88
N LEU A 311 -1.13 3.63 3.01
CA LEU A 311 -1.07 2.56 2.02
C LEU A 311 -2.44 1.94 1.74
N MET A 312 -3.33 1.98 2.73
CA MET A 312 -4.67 1.41 2.66
C MET A 312 -5.71 2.43 2.15
N HIS A 313 -5.30 3.59 1.64
CA HIS A 313 -6.22 4.60 1.12
C HIS A 313 -6.37 4.47 -0.40
N TYR A 314 -7.60 4.39 -0.90
CA TYR A 314 -7.92 4.48 -2.33
C TYR A 314 -7.41 5.77 -2.99
N GLY A 315 -7.24 5.74 -4.30
CA GLY A 315 -6.97 6.93 -5.12
C GLY A 315 -8.15 7.90 -5.16
N ALA A 316 -7.89 9.17 -5.45
CA ALA A 316 -8.92 10.21 -5.50
C ALA A 316 -9.97 10.02 -6.62
N THR A 317 -9.64 9.24 -7.64
CA THR A 317 -10.47 8.96 -8.83
C THR A 317 -10.95 7.51 -8.91
N THR A 318 -10.67 6.70 -7.88
CA THR A 318 -11.08 5.30 -7.82
C THR A 318 -12.59 5.15 -8.10
N SER A 319 -12.93 4.23 -9.01
CA SER A 319 -14.31 3.90 -9.44
C SER A 319 -15.09 5.06 -10.07
N SER A 320 -14.41 5.98 -10.77
CA SER A 320 -15.03 7.11 -11.45
C SER A 320 -15.90 6.70 -12.65
N ILE A 321 -17.03 7.38 -12.90
CA ILE A 321 -17.93 7.16 -14.07
C ILE A 321 -17.31 7.54 -15.43
N GLY A 322 -16.12 8.13 -15.45
CA GLY A 322 -15.38 8.48 -16.67
C GLY A 322 -14.54 9.74 -16.50
N ASN A 323 -13.58 9.96 -17.42
CA ASN A 323 -12.68 11.12 -17.45
C ASN A 323 -11.86 11.37 -16.16
N ASN A 324 -11.67 10.33 -15.33
CA ASN A 324 -10.92 10.41 -14.07
C ASN A 324 -11.43 11.55 -13.15
N MET A 325 -12.75 11.68 -13.06
CA MET A 325 -13.37 12.64 -12.14
C MET A 325 -13.15 12.22 -10.69
N LEU A 326 -12.92 13.20 -9.81
CA LEU A 326 -12.67 12.97 -8.39
C LEU A 326 -13.91 12.36 -7.72
N THR A 327 -13.78 11.13 -7.23
CA THR A 327 -14.78 10.45 -6.41
C THR A 327 -14.56 10.73 -4.92
N MET A 328 -13.32 11.00 -4.52
CA MET A 328 -12.96 11.43 -3.17
C MET A 328 -12.16 12.72 -3.21
N VAL A 329 -12.64 13.72 -2.48
CA VAL A 329 -12.04 15.06 -2.40
C VAL A 329 -11.61 15.36 -0.97
N PRO A 330 -10.30 15.40 -0.67
CA PRO A 330 -9.76 15.83 0.62
C PRO A 330 -10.30 17.19 1.07
N LYS A 331 -10.45 17.39 2.39
CA LYS A 331 -10.78 18.72 2.94
C LYS A 331 -9.66 19.73 2.65
N ASP A 332 -8.41 19.28 2.72
CA ASP A 332 -7.26 20.00 2.15
C ASP A 332 -6.92 19.41 0.78
N VAL A 333 -7.33 20.12 -0.27
CA VAL A 333 -7.25 19.68 -1.68
C VAL A 333 -5.82 19.38 -2.16
N GLN A 334 -4.80 19.86 -1.45
CA GLN A 334 -3.40 19.60 -1.80
C GLN A 334 -3.02 18.13 -1.56
N TYR A 335 -3.83 17.38 -0.79
CA TYR A 335 -3.67 15.94 -0.62
C TYR A 335 -4.28 15.10 -1.75
N THR A 336 -4.87 15.71 -2.79
CA THR A 336 -5.58 14.93 -3.82
C THR A 336 -4.68 13.91 -4.52
N GLU A 337 -3.45 14.28 -4.88
CA GLU A 337 -2.47 13.35 -5.47
C GLU A 337 -1.76 12.47 -4.41
N THR A 338 -2.03 12.69 -3.12
CA THR A 338 -1.49 11.87 -2.01
C THR A 338 -2.33 10.61 -1.77
N LEU A 339 -3.65 10.67 -2.05
CA LEU A 339 -4.57 9.54 -1.97
C LEU A 339 -4.14 8.44 -2.95
N GLY A 340 -4.11 7.16 -2.53
CA GLY A 340 -3.61 6.05 -3.36
C GLY A 340 -2.13 5.71 -3.14
N SER A 341 -1.57 6.11 -1.99
CA SER A 341 -0.14 5.98 -1.66
C SER A 341 0.45 4.59 -1.93
N PRO A 342 1.66 4.50 -2.55
CA PRO A 342 2.37 3.23 -2.71
C PRO A 342 3.26 2.87 -1.49
N PHE A 343 3.23 3.67 -0.43
CA PHE A 343 4.13 3.54 0.72
C PHE A 343 3.37 3.18 1.99
N ILE A 344 3.90 2.26 2.80
CA ILE A 344 3.45 2.08 4.18
C ILE A 344 3.64 3.43 4.90
N GLY A 345 2.53 4.05 5.27
CA GLY A 345 2.51 5.32 6.00
C GLY A 345 2.99 5.12 7.43
N PHE A 346 3.49 6.20 8.04
CA PHE A 346 3.93 6.15 9.43
C PHE A 346 2.78 5.78 10.38
N TYR A 347 1.56 6.23 10.07
CA TYR A 347 0.37 5.86 10.82
C TYR A 347 -0.14 4.45 10.53
N ASP A 348 0.19 3.86 9.38
CA ASP A 348 -0.07 2.42 9.14
C ASP A 348 0.81 1.57 10.08
N LEU A 349 2.09 1.95 10.25
CA LEU A 349 3.01 1.30 11.19
C LEU A 349 2.56 1.49 12.64
N LEU A 350 2.17 2.71 13.03
CA LEU A 350 1.65 2.97 14.38
C LEU A 350 0.39 2.14 14.67
N MET A 351 -0.49 2.02 13.69
CA MET A 351 -1.72 1.23 13.81
C MET A 351 -1.44 -0.25 13.99
N ILE A 352 -0.54 -0.84 13.19
CA ILE A 352 -0.14 -2.25 13.37
C ILE A 352 0.56 -2.46 14.71
N ASN A 353 1.47 -1.58 15.11
CA ASN A 353 2.17 -1.71 16.39
C ASN A 353 1.22 -1.60 17.59
N THR A 354 0.22 -0.72 17.51
CA THR A 354 -0.83 -0.61 18.53
C THR A 354 -1.74 -1.84 18.52
N HIS A 355 -2.22 -2.25 17.34
CA HIS A 355 -3.10 -3.39 17.16
C HIS A 355 -2.48 -4.69 17.69
N TYR A 356 -1.18 -4.89 17.47
CA TYR A 356 -0.45 -6.08 17.91
C TYR A 356 0.26 -5.92 19.26
N LYS A 357 0.03 -4.80 19.97
CA LYS A 357 0.64 -4.49 21.27
C LYS A 357 2.17 -4.56 21.25
N CYS A 358 2.78 -4.20 20.12
CA CYS A 358 4.22 -4.27 19.93
C CYS A 358 5.01 -3.38 20.90
N PHE A 359 4.42 -2.29 21.39
CA PHE A 359 5.04 -1.39 22.36
C PHE A 359 5.28 -2.04 23.74
N GLU A 360 4.61 -3.15 24.06
CA GLU A 360 4.89 -3.91 25.28
C GLU A 360 6.33 -4.45 25.31
N ASN A 361 6.94 -4.72 24.15
CA ASN A 361 8.35 -5.13 24.03
C ASN A 361 9.31 -4.06 24.57
N CYS A 362 8.92 -2.79 24.52
CA CYS A 362 9.73 -1.65 24.91
C CYS A 362 9.13 -0.89 26.10
N LYS A 363 8.30 -1.54 26.93
CA LYS A 363 7.57 -0.90 28.03
C LYS A 363 8.47 -0.11 29.01
N PHE A 364 9.71 -0.54 29.19
CA PHE A 364 10.67 0.06 30.13
C PHE A 364 11.73 0.93 29.46
N THR A 365 11.58 1.22 28.17
CA THR A 365 12.54 2.08 27.46
C THR A 365 12.41 3.54 27.91
N THR A 366 13.54 4.25 27.91
CA THR A 366 13.60 5.70 28.10
C THR A 366 13.94 6.44 26.81
N THR A 367 14.00 5.73 25.68
CA THR A 367 14.33 6.29 24.36
C THR A 367 13.36 7.39 23.98
N LYS A 368 13.91 8.58 23.67
CA LYS A 368 13.15 9.72 23.18
C LYS A 368 13.24 9.78 21.67
N CYS A 369 12.09 9.83 21.01
CA CYS A 369 12.01 10.00 19.56
C CYS A 369 11.64 11.44 19.24
N TYR A 370 12.36 12.04 18.28
CA TYR A 370 12.10 13.38 17.79
C TYR A 370 11.16 13.34 16.58
N ASN A 371 10.67 14.52 16.18
CA ASN A 371 9.88 14.70 14.96
C ASN A 371 8.68 13.75 14.84
N ASN A 372 7.98 13.51 15.96
CA ASN A 372 6.83 12.60 16.07
C ASN A 372 7.14 11.11 15.81
N GLY A 373 8.42 10.69 15.87
CA GLY A 373 8.81 9.29 15.86
C GLY A 373 8.28 8.50 17.06
N PHE A 374 8.27 7.16 16.96
CA PHE A 374 7.95 6.26 18.08
C PHE A 374 9.03 5.19 18.22
N VAL A 375 9.15 4.60 19.41
CA VAL A 375 10.21 3.60 19.69
C VAL A 375 10.03 2.37 18.81
N ASN A 376 11.12 1.90 18.19
CA ASN A 376 11.10 0.70 17.38
C ASN A 376 10.90 -0.54 18.29
N PRO A 377 9.84 -1.34 18.07
CA PRO A 377 9.49 -2.47 18.95
C PRO A 377 10.41 -3.69 18.81
N ARG A 378 11.39 -3.64 17.89
CA ARG A 378 12.44 -4.66 17.73
C ARG A 378 13.78 -4.23 18.32
N ASP A 379 14.02 -2.93 18.36
CA ASP A 379 15.20 -2.32 18.94
C ASP A 379 14.78 -1.10 19.75
N CYS A 380 14.55 -1.32 21.04
CA CYS A 380 14.04 -0.28 21.93
C CYS A 380 15.02 0.89 22.16
N SER A 381 16.25 0.80 21.64
CA SER A 381 17.23 1.89 21.65
C SER A 381 17.08 2.86 20.48
N LYS A 382 16.19 2.54 19.52
CA LYS A 382 15.98 3.31 18.29
C LYS A 382 14.51 3.70 18.11
N CYS A 383 14.28 4.56 17.13
CA CYS A 383 12.98 5.05 16.74
C CYS A 383 12.64 4.63 15.31
N VAL A 384 11.35 4.39 15.09
CA VAL A 384 10.72 4.43 13.77
C VAL A 384 10.49 5.89 13.43
N CYS A 385 10.91 6.30 12.23
CA CYS A 385 10.89 7.71 11.83
C CYS A 385 9.84 7.99 10.76
N PRO A 386 9.14 9.13 10.84
CA PRO A 386 8.30 9.59 9.74
C PRO A 386 9.10 9.82 8.45
N SER A 387 8.41 9.84 7.32
CA SER A 387 9.01 10.15 6.01
C SER A 387 9.81 11.45 6.06
N GLY A 388 11.02 11.44 5.50
CA GLY A 388 11.93 12.58 5.52
C GLY A 388 12.78 12.72 6.79
N TYR A 389 12.68 11.80 7.75
CA TYR A 389 13.49 11.77 8.98
C TYR A 389 14.22 10.44 9.16
N GLY A 390 15.37 10.47 9.82
CA GLY A 390 16.22 9.32 10.11
C GLY A 390 17.19 9.59 11.27
N GLY A 391 18.22 8.76 11.41
CA GLY A 391 18.99 8.67 12.65
C GLY A 391 18.33 7.73 13.65
N ASP A 392 19.05 7.38 14.71
CA ASP A 392 18.52 6.43 15.71
C ASP A 392 17.32 7.01 16.48
N TYR A 393 17.18 8.34 16.55
CA TYR A 393 16.11 9.02 17.27
C TYR A 393 15.24 9.91 16.39
N CYS A 394 15.32 9.76 15.06
CA CYS A 394 14.64 10.62 14.07
C CYS A 394 15.11 12.08 14.07
N GLU A 395 16.33 12.32 14.52
CA GLU A 395 16.94 13.64 14.69
C GLU A 395 17.77 14.11 13.49
N LYS A 396 17.91 13.28 12.46
CA LYS A 396 18.75 13.52 11.28
C LYS A 396 17.97 13.40 9.97
N ARG A 397 18.50 14.01 8.92
CA ARG A 397 18.08 13.73 7.55
C ARG A 397 18.39 12.27 7.23
N PRO A 398 17.49 11.53 6.55
CA PRO A 398 17.78 10.17 6.11
C PRO A 398 19.08 10.09 5.30
N PRO A 399 19.86 9.00 5.44
CA PRO A 399 21.07 8.81 4.65
C PRO A 399 20.75 8.64 3.16
N GLY A 400 21.74 8.87 2.30
CA GLY A 400 21.60 8.82 0.84
C GLY A 400 21.62 10.21 0.20
N CYS A 401 21.08 10.30 -1.01
CA CYS A 401 21.06 11.54 -1.78
C CYS A 401 20.12 12.60 -1.20
N GLY A 402 20.26 13.83 -1.69
CA GLY A 402 19.63 15.03 -1.13
C GLY A 402 20.58 15.82 -0.24
N ALA A 403 20.11 16.93 0.33
CA ALA A 403 20.93 17.89 1.07
C ALA A 403 20.14 18.64 2.15
N GLU A 404 20.86 19.23 3.09
CA GLU A 404 20.31 20.28 3.96
C GLU A 404 20.56 21.63 3.29
N LEU A 405 19.54 22.48 3.20
CA LEU A 405 19.56 23.74 2.47
C LEU A 405 18.97 24.84 3.33
N ASP A 406 19.57 26.02 3.31
CA ASP A 406 19.07 27.18 4.05
C ASP A 406 18.22 28.08 3.16
N ALA A 407 17.00 28.35 3.62
CA ALA A 407 16.05 29.25 3.04
C ALA A 407 16.47 30.72 3.20
N THR A 408 16.39 31.48 2.11
CA THR A 408 16.64 32.92 2.10
C THR A 408 15.35 33.73 2.11
N GLY A 409 15.43 35.05 1.89
CA GLY A 409 14.27 35.89 1.55
C GLY A 409 13.91 35.83 0.07
N ASP A 410 14.83 35.35 -0.77
CA ASP A 410 14.64 35.17 -2.20
C ASP A 410 14.35 33.72 -2.58
N TRP A 411 13.58 33.55 -3.67
CA TRP A 411 13.31 32.28 -4.32
C TRP A 411 14.59 31.55 -4.77
N GLN A 412 14.74 30.27 -4.40
CA GLN A 412 15.89 29.45 -4.74
C GLN A 412 15.51 28.14 -5.42
N PRO A 413 16.13 27.78 -6.56
CA PRO A 413 15.84 26.52 -7.23
C PRO A 413 16.49 25.32 -6.54
N LEU A 414 15.69 24.26 -6.39
CA LEU A 414 16.12 22.91 -6.03
C LEU A 414 15.97 22.03 -7.27
N VAL A 415 17.01 21.40 -7.78
CA VAL A 415 16.85 20.51 -8.95
C VAL A 415 17.28 19.11 -8.55
N ASP A 416 16.41 18.14 -8.79
CA ASP A 416 16.72 16.74 -8.52
C ASP A 416 16.44 15.84 -9.74
N GLU A 417 17.40 14.97 -10.04
CA GLU A 417 17.35 14.04 -11.17
C GLU A 417 17.45 12.62 -10.65
N LEU A 418 16.29 11.99 -10.46
CA LEU A 418 16.18 10.62 -9.98
C LEU A 418 15.86 9.65 -11.12
N GLY A 419 16.67 8.61 -11.30
CA GLY A 419 16.42 7.52 -12.25
C GLY A 419 17.70 6.86 -12.75
N ILE A 420 17.58 5.63 -13.25
CA ILE A 420 18.71 4.87 -13.82
C ILE A 420 18.65 4.99 -15.34
N LYS A 421 19.70 5.54 -15.96
CA LYS A 421 19.79 5.80 -17.41
C LYS A 421 19.72 4.52 -18.27
N THR A 422 20.20 3.40 -17.74
CA THR A 422 20.25 2.10 -18.43
C THR A 422 19.07 1.19 -18.10
N ALA A 423 18.14 1.61 -17.23
CA ALA A 423 16.98 0.81 -16.91
C ALA A 423 16.03 0.78 -18.13
N GLY A 424 15.63 -0.42 -18.57
CA GLY A 424 14.62 -0.59 -19.62
C GLY A 424 13.25 -0.03 -19.21
N SER A 425 12.24 -0.13 -20.09
CA SER A 425 10.96 0.59 -20.01
C SER A 425 10.01 0.25 -18.84
N ILE A 426 10.35 -0.74 -18.01
CA ILE A 426 9.47 -1.29 -16.97
C ILE A 426 9.75 -0.60 -15.62
N PRO A 427 8.73 -0.17 -14.85
CA PRO A 427 8.92 0.31 -13.49
C PRO A 427 9.70 -0.72 -12.65
N ARG A 428 10.68 -0.25 -11.89
CA ARG A 428 11.33 -1.06 -10.85
C ARG A 428 10.32 -1.41 -9.77
N GLU A 429 10.52 -2.49 -9.04
CA GLU A 429 9.67 -2.87 -7.91
C GLU A 429 9.73 -1.87 -6.74
N ASP A 430 10.86 -1.18 -6.57
CA ASP A 430 11.11 -0.19 -5.51
C ASP A 430 11.47 1.20 -6.04
N PHE A 431 11.39 2.19 -5.16
CA PHE A 431 11.69 3.58 -5.44
C PHE A 431 13.13 3.94 -5.06
N MET A 432 13.77 4.74 -5.90
CA MET A 432 14.88 5.60 -5.48
C MET A 432 14.28 6.81 -4.78
N LYS A 433 14.89 7.27 -3.67
CA LYS A 433 14.44 8.44 -2.92
C LYS A 433 15.62 9.35 -2.59
N CYS A 434 15.48 10.66 -2.75
CA CYS A 434 16.35 11.66 -2.12
C CYS A 434 15.57 12.43 -1.06
N ASN A 435 16.26 12.81 0.01
CA ASN A 435 15.65 13.52 1.13
C ASN A 435 16.38 14.83 1.32
N TYR A 436 15.64 15.93 1.27
CA TYR A 436 16.14 17.28 1.50
C TYR A 436 15.52 17.86 2.77
N TRP A 437 16.31 18.60 3.53
CA TRP A 437 15.82 19.42 4.64
C TRP A 437 16.03 20.87 4.31
N ILE A 438 14.94 21.60 4.15
CA ILE A 438 14.97 23.04 3.90
C ILE A 438 14.76 23.73 5.22
N LYS A 439 15.70 24.58 5.63
CA LYS A 439 15.77 25.17 6.97
C LYS A 439 15.64 26.67 6.89
N ALA A 440 14.91 27.26 7.82
CA ALA A 440 14.82 28.69 8.05
C ALA A 440 15.14 28.99 9.51
N PRO A 441 15.49 30.24 9.85
CA PRO A 441 15.62 30.66 11.25
C PRO A 441 14.35 30.35 12.05
N ILE A 442 14.52 30.11 13.36
CA ILE A 442 13.40 29.84 14.27
C ILE A 442 12.37 30.98 14.20
N GLY A 443 11.09 30.63 14.17
CA GLY A 443 9.98 31.58 14.05
C GLY A 443 9.66 32.03 12.62
N LYS A 444 10.39 31.54 11.61
CA LYS A 444 10.10 31.80 10.20
C LYS A 444 9.44 30.60 9.53
N ALA A 445 8.49 30.88 8.64
CA ALA A 445 7.88 29.89 7.75
C ALA A 445 8.67 29.78 6.43
N ILE A 446 8.49 28.65 5.75
CA ILE A 446 9.09 28.32 4.45
C ILE A 446 7.99 28.23 3.40
N GLU A 447 8.16 29.04 2.36
CA GLU A 447 7.59 28.94 1.02
C GLU A 447 7.90 27.59 0.33
N VAL A 448 6.98 26.90 -0.33
CA VAL A 448 7.36 25.84 -1.29
C VAL A 448 6.45 25.90 -2.50
N LYS A 449 7.04 25.88 -3.70
CA LYS A 449 6.29 25.85 -4.94
C LYS A 449 6.90 24.84 -5.89
N ILE A 450 6.02 24.11 -6.57
CA ILE A 450 6.41 23.26 -7.69
C ILE A 450 6.30 24.09 -8.96
N VAL A 451 7.32 24.03 -9.81
CA VAL A 451 7.35 24.82 -11.04
C VAL A 451 7.32 23.94 -12.28
N SER A 452 7.93 22.76 -12.18
CA SER A 452 7.90 21.75 -13.24
C SER A 452 8.00 20.36 -12.64
N PHE A 453 7.40 19.41 -13.33
CA PHE A 453 7.48 17.99 -13.01
C PHE A 453 7.50 17.20 -14.33
N THR A 454 8.05 15.99 -14.30
CA THR A 454 8.08 15.11 -15.48
C THR A 454 6.65 14.69 -15.87
N GLU A 455 6.32 14.71 -17.15
CA GLU A 455 5.00 14.31 -17.64
C GLU A 455 4.87 12.78 -17.81
N GLY A 456 3.63 12.27 -17.89
CA GLY A 456 3.37 10.86 -18.20
C GLY A 456 3.42 9.92 -16.99
N VAL A 457 3.38 10.48 -15.78
CA VAL A 457 3.40 9.75 -14.50
C VAL A 457 2.37 10.28 -13.50
N ALA A 458 1.47 11.16 -13.94
CA ALA A 458 0.47 11.81 -13.11
C ALA A 458 -0.71 10.86 -12.83
N VAL A 459 -0.54 9.97 -11.87
CA VAL A 459 -1.56 9.02 -11.40
C VAL A 459 -1.84 9.26 -9.92
N ASP A 460 -3.00 8.81 -9.43
CA ASP A 460 -3.32 8.88 -8.01
C ASP A 460 -2.21 8.22 -7.17
N GLY A 461 -1.92 8.81 -6.01
CA GLY A 461 -0.89 8.33 -5.08
C GLY A 461 0.55 8.58 -5.53
N CYS A 462 0.74 9.10 -6.74
CA CYS A 462 2.04 9.30 -7.37
C CYS A 462 2.88 8.02 -7.40
N ILE A 463 2.26 6.90 -7.78
CA ILE A 463 2.84 5.56 -7.65
C ILE A 463 4.05 5.27 -8.56
N TYR A 464 4.47 6.19 -9.42
CA TYR A 464 5.62 6.04 -10.32
C TYR A 464 6.79 6.97 -10.01
N ALA A 465 6.48 8.24 -9.78
CA ALA A 465 7.43 9.27 -9.38
C ALA A 465 6.63 10.39 -8.72
N GLY A 466 7.27 11.12 -7.81
CA GLY A 466 6.62 12.24 -7.15
C GLY A 466 7.58 13.01 -6.25
N VAL A 467 7.07 14.10 -5.72
CA VAL A 467 7.68 14.85 -4.61
C VAL A 467 6.67 14.89 -3.46
N GLU A 468 7.11 14.53 -2.26
CA GLU A 468 6.35 14.71 -1.01
C GLU A 468 6.95 15.90 -0.24
N ILE A 469 6.10 16.83 0.18
CA ILE A 469 6.51 18.05 0.89
C ILE A 469 5.74 18.11 2.22
N LYS A 470 6.47 18.21 3.33
CA LYS A 470 5.91 18.17 4.69
C LYS A 470 5.90 19.55 5.34
N THR A 471 4.86 20.34 5.06
CA THR A 471 4.69 21.70 5.57
C THR A 471 3.93 21.79 6.89
N HIS A 472 3.16 20.77 7.26
CA HIS A 472 2.30 20.75 8.46
C HIS A 472 3.09 20.61 9.77
N SER A 473 2.48 20.93 10.93
CA SER A 473 3.17 20.81 12.23
C SER A 473 3.41 19.36 12.68
N ASN A 474 2.46 18.46 12.41
CA ASN A 474 2.56 17.05 12.83
C ASN A 474 3.34 16.23 11.81
N GLN A 475 4.65 16.11 12.01
CA GLN A 475 5.57 15.50 11.04
C GLN A 475 5.38 13.99 10.86
N ALA A 476 4.54 13.34 11.67
CA ALA A 476 4.12 11.95 11.45
C ALA A 476 3.18 11.77 10.25
N LEU A 477 2.42 12.80 9.85
CA LEU A 477 1.49 12.72 8.71
C LEU A 477 2.25 12.63 7.38
N SER A 478 1.70 11.91 6.40
CA SER A 478 2.22 11.99 5.04
C SER A 478 2.14 13.43 4.53
N GLY A 479 3.17 13.88 3.81
CA GLY A 479 3.19 15.21 3.20
C GLY A 479 2.26 15.33 1.99
N HIS A 480 2.11 16.56 1.48
CA HIS A 480 1.45 16.78 0.20
C HIS A 480 2.33 16.20 -0.92
N ARG A 481 1.74 15.32 -1.74
CA ARG A 481 2.41 14.72 -2.89
C ARG A 481 1.97 15.33 -4.19
N PHE A 482 2.94 15.41 -5.10
CA PHE A 482 2.72 15.90 -6.45
C PHE A 482 3.52 15.07 -7.45
N CYS A 483 2.87 14.69 -8.53
CA CYS A 483 3.39 13.94 -9.68
C CYS A 483 2.91 14.52 -11.00
N SER A 484 2.33 15.72 -10.96
CA SER A 484 1.95 16.50 -12.13
C SER A 484 2.50 17.92 -12.02
N LYS A 485 2.54 18.64 -13.15
CA LYS A 485 2.94 20.05 -13.15
C LYS A 485 1.83 20.89 -12.53
N ASP A 486 2.14 21.53 -11.40
CA ASP A 486 1.30 22.58 -10.80
C ASP A 486 2.11 23.86 -10.60
N SER A 487 1.99 24.80 -11.55
CA SER A 487 2.73 26.06 -11.50
C SER A 487 2.08 27.14 -10.64
N SER A 488 1.02 26.82 -9.89
CA SER A 488 0.22 27.80 -9.14
C SER A 488 0.23 27.58 -7.63
N THR A 489 0.31 26.34 -7.16
CA THR A 489 0.21 26.04 -5.73
C THR A 489 1.48 26.44 -4.97
N VAL A 490 1.30 27.18 -3.88
CA VAL A 490 2.35 27.56 -2.93
C VAL A 490 1.97 26.97 -1.57
N LEU A 491 2.83 26.11 -1.02
CA LEU A 491 2.71 25.54 0.32
C LEU A 491 3.46 26.42 1.30
N LYS A 492 2.80 26.92 2.34
CA LYS A 492 3.44 27.62 3.46
C LYS A 492 3.62 26.66 4.62
N SER A 493 4.82 26.59 5.20
CA SER A 493 5.09 25.71 6.34
C SER A 493 4.66 26.28 7.68
N ASN A 494 4.30 25.39 8.61
CA ASN A 494 4.05 25.70 10.02
C ASN A 494 5.32 25.62 10.87
N LEU A 495 6.39 25.02 10.35
CA LEU A 495 7.68 24.85 11.01
C LEU A 495 8.78 25.53 10.20
N ASN A 496 9.88 25.87 10.85
CA ASN A 496 11.07 26.44 10.23
C ASN A 496 11.96 25.40 9.55
N MET A 497 11.49 24.15 9.42
CA MET A 497 12.15 23.11 8.64
C MET A 497 11.11 22.32 7.85
N VAL A 498 11.36 22.13 6.56
CA VAL A 498 10.50 21.39 5.65
C VAL A 498 11.29 20.24 5.02
N PRO A 499 10.94 18.98 5.36
CA PRO A 499 11.38 17.84 4.58
C PRO A 499 10.74 17.83 3.19
N VAL A 500 11.58 17.66 2.18
CA VAL A 500 11.18 17.43 0.79
C VAL A 500 11.75 16.09 0.34
N ILE A 501 10.88 15.16 -0.05
CA ILE A 501 11.24 13.81 -0.46
C ILE A 501 10.89 13.63 -1.93
N THR A 502 11.89 13.52 -2.77
CA THR A 502 11.72 13.18 -4.19
C THR A 502 11.87 11.68 -4.36
N TYR A 503 11.07 11.08 -5.24
CA TYR A 503 11.15 9.65 -5.47
C TYR A 503 10.77 9.27 -6.89
N ASN A 504 11.37 8.18 -7.38
CA ASN A 504 11.12 7.64 -8.72
C ASN A 504 11.38 6.13 -8.78
N ARG A 505 10.50 5.40 -9.47
CA ARG A 505 10.69 4.00 -9.86
C ARG A 505 10.58 3.73 -11.37
N LYS A 506 10.21 4.72 -12.19
CA LYS A 506 10.29 4.63 -13.65
C LYS A 506 11.75 4.83 -14.14
N PRO A 507 12.12 4.24 -15.30
CA PRO A 507 13.34 4.60 -16.02
C PRO A 507 13.25 6.04 -16.58
N ARG A 508 14.39 6.71 -16.75
CA ARG A 508 14.45 8.00 -17.47
C ARG A 508 14.27 7.71 -18.96
N ARG A 509 13.30 8.33 -19.64
CA ARG A 509 13.26 8.30 -21.12
C ARG A 509 14.31 9.27 -21.65
N GLU A 510 15.14 8.85 -22.60
CA GLU A 510 15.69 9.81 -23.55
C GLU A 510 14.56 10.18 -24.52
N VAL A 511 14.24 11.47 -24.65
CA VAL A 511 13.42 11.92 -25.77
C VAL A 511 14.26 11.66 -27.03
N PRO A 512 13.75 10.98 -28.07
CA PRO A 512 14.51 10.84 -29.31
C PRO A 512 14.85 12.23 -29.82
N GLN A 513 16.15 12.57 -29.91
CA GLN A 513 16.59 13.76 -30.62
C GLN A 513 16.00 13.71 -32.03
N LYS A 514 15.07 14.61 -32.36
CA LYS A 514 14.81 14.92 -33.76
C LYS A 514 16.15 15.39 -34.34
N ARG A 515 16.70 14.63 -35.29
CA ARG A 515 17.84 15.04 -36.09
C ARG A 515 17.51 16.41 -36.69
N ALA A 516 18.20 17.44 -36.22
CA ALA A 516 18.12 18.78 -36.79
C ALA A 516 18.89 18.79 -38.12
N GLY A 517 18.18 19.02 -39.21
CA GLY A 517 18.74 19.69 -40.38
C GLY A 517 18.58 21.19 -40.20
N VAL A 518 19.72 21.90 -40.14
CA VAL A 518 19.98 23.29 -40.55
C VAL A 518 19.05 24.40 -39.99
N ASP A 519 19.52 25.21 -39.03
CA ASP A 519 20.13 26.54 -39.28
C ASP A 519 20.37 27.30 -37.94
N LEU A 520 21.42 28.11 -37.90
CA LEU A 520 21.98 28.79 -36.73
C LEU A 520 21.35 30.17 -36.48
N ARG A 521 20.71 30.42 -35.31
CA ARG A 521 20.78 31.70 -34.53
C ARG A 521 20.51 31.46 -33.03
N PRO A 522 21.12 32.24 -32.11
CA PRO A 522 21.15 31.91 -30.70
C PRO A 522 20.15 32.74 -29.89
N THR A 523 18.94 32.23 -29.66
CA THR A 523 18.05 32.67 -28.58
C THR A 523 16.97 31.62 -28.36
N ASN A 524 17.21 30.68 -27.43
CA ASN A 524 16.22 29.98 -26.61
C ASN A 524 16.92 28.80 -25.91
N PHE A 525 17.01 28.87 -24.58
CA PHE A 525 17.43 27.74 -23.77
C PHE A 525 16.33 26.66 -23.83
N PHE A 526 16.52 25.64 -24.66
CA PHE A 526 15.70 24.43 -24.66
C PHE A 526 16.06 23.59 -23.44
N VAL A 527 15.10 23.36 -22.54
CA VAL A 527 15.26 22.53 -21.33
C VAL A 527 14.73 21.13 -21.60
N ASP A 528 15.60 20.14 -21.46
CA ASP A 528 15.33 18.73 -21.70
C ASP A 528 14.26 18.17 -20.73
N HIS A 529 13.31 17.38 -21.24
CA HIS A 529 12.04 17.04 -20.60
C HIS A 529 12.06 15.74 -19.77
N ASN A 530 12.98 15.56 -18.80
CA ASN A 530 12.92 14.42 -17.86
C ASN A 530 13.69 14.65 -16.53
N THR A 531 13.50 15.84 -15.96
CA THR A 531 14.08 16.24 -14.68
C THR A 531 12.96 16.58 -13.70
N ILE A 532 13.05 16.16 -12.43
CA ILE A 532 12.33 16.85 -11.35
C ILE A 532 13.09 18.16 -11.12
N VAL A 533 12.82 19.15 -11.97
CA VAL A 533 13.31 20.49 -11.71
C VAL A 533 12.33 21.11 -10.71
N VAL A 534 12.64 21.12 -9.41
CA VAL A 534 12.00 22.04 -8.46
C VAL A 534 12.60 23.44 -8.70
N ARG A 535 12.36 23.99 -9.90
CA ARG A 535 12.87 25.30 -10.32
C ARG A 535 12.16 26.38 -9.49
N SER A 536 12.75 26.68 -8.35
CA SER A 536 12.35 27.65 -7.34
C SER A 536 11.34 27.10 -6.34
N LEU A 537 11.84 26.53 -5.25
CA LEU A 537 11.20 26.74 -3.96
C LEU A 537 11.24 28.25 -3.69
N ILE A 538 10.11 28.86 -3.36
CA ILE A 538 10.19 30.20 -2.78
C ILE A 538 10.80 29.97 -1.44
N LEU A 539 11.94 30.54 -1.17
CA LEU A 539 12.36 30.62 0.20
C LEU A 539 12.12 32.09 0.51
N THR A 540 10.94 32.39 1.01
CA THR A 540 10.62 33.69 1.58
C THR A 540 10.34 33.43 3.03
N ILE A 541 11.11 34.12 3.85
CA ILE A 541 10.82 34.25 5.26
C ILE A 541 9.59 35.16 5.39
N PHE A 542 8.46 34.62 5.86
CA PHE A 542 7.32 35.45 6.24
C PHE A 542 7.42 35.82 7.73
N GLU A 543 7.31 37.11 8.05
CA GLU A 543 7.17 37.60 9.43
C GLU A 543 5.71 37.54 9.87
N GLU A 544 5.31 36.39 10.40
CA GLU A 544 4.19 36.33 11.33
C GLU A 544 4.67 35.61 12.58
N ASN A 545 4.54 36.27 13.73
CA ASN A 545 4.88 35.71 15.03
C ASN A 545 4.09 34.40 15.21
N LEU A 546 4.76 33.25 15.07
CA LEU A 546 4.22 31.97 15.50
C LEU A 546 4.07 32.03 17.03
N GLU A 547 2.88 32.38 17.50
CA GLU A 547 2.56 32.29 18.92
C GLU A 547 2.80 30.84 19.38
N HIS A 548 3.48 30.72 20.52
CA HIS A 548 3.77 29.45 21.16
C HIS A 548 2.47 28.62 21.32
N VAL A 549 2.27 27.63 20.45
CA VAL A 549 1.31 26.58 20.72
C VAL A 549 1.92 25.69 21.79
N THR A 550 1.59 25.99 23.05
CA THR A 550 1.82 25.10 24.19
C THR A 550 1.17 23.76 23.89
N VAL A 551 2.00 22.75 23.66
CA VAL A 551 1.59 21.34 23.60
C VAL A 551 1.11 20.98 25.00
N HIS A 552 -0.20 20.95 25.22
CA HIS A 552 -0.74 20.25 26.38
C HIS A 552 -0.56 18.75 26.15
N THR A 553 0.19 18.16 27.08
CA THR A 553 0.65 16.76 27.17
C THR A 553 -0.45 15.72 27.07
#